data_AF-A0A3B9PPU2-F1
#
_entry.id   AF-A0A3B9PPU2-F1
#
_cell.length_a   1.000
_cell.length_b   1.000
_cell.length_c   1.000
_cell.angle_alpha   90.00
_cell.angle_beta   90.00
_cell.angle_gamma   90.00
#
_symmetry.space_group_name_H-M   'P 1'
#
loop_
_entity.id
_entity.type
_entity.pdbx_description
1 polymer ?
#
loop_
_entity_poly.entity_id
_entity_poly.type
_entity_poly.pdbx_seq_one_letter_code
_entity_poly.pdbx_strand_id
1 'polypeptide(L)'
;IKIKVQGAEREQRDTLMQELCAALDAAPVQHIGNILVVWRQRREEAKPAVSAEKKPVRAATAKSAAAFAAAARRAALAKASAETRRSPARSPAPRGRGNGPNSGSRGR
;
A
#
# COMPACT_ATOMS: atom_id res chain seq x y z
N ILE A 1 -11.05 -13.59 21.48
CA ILE A 1 -9.83 -12.75 21.39
C ILE A 1 -8.64 -13.69 21.19
N LYS A 2 -7.68 -13.36 20.31
CA LYS A 2 -6.47 -14.19 20.07
C LYS A 2 -5.24 -13.36 20.42
N ILE A 3 -4.42 -13.85 21.34
CA ILE A 3 -3.26 -13.13 21.91
C ILE A 3 -2.00 -13.90 21.53
N LYS A 4 -1.02 -13.21 20.93
CA LYS A 4 0.27 -13.82 20.58
C LYS A 4 1.29 -13.51 21.67
N VAL A 5 1.82 -14.54 22.32
CA VAL A 5 2.80 -14.42 23.39
C VAL A 5 4.19 -14.75 22.84
N GLN A 6 5.16 -13.86 23.04
CA GLN A 6 6.53 -14.06 22.56
C GLN A 6 7.42 -14.52 23.73
N GLY A 7 8.34 -15.46 23.48
CA GLY A 7 9.36 -15.86 24.46
C GLY A 7 8.88 -16.69 25.66
N ALA A 8 7.58 -16.96 25.80
CA ALA A 8 7.06 -17.78 26.90
C ALA A 8 7.22 -19.28 26.61
N GLU A 9 7.76 -20.01 27.58
CA GLU A 9 7.82 -21.48 27.63
C GLU A 9 6.42 -22.09 27.78
N ARG A 10 6.28 -23.40 27.51
CA ARG A 10 4.97 -24.08 27.50
C ARG A 10 4.22 -23.93 28.84
N GLU A 11 4.93 -24.09 29.95
CA GLU A 11 4.37 -24.00 31.31
C GLU A 11 3.95 -22.56 31.69
N GLN A 12 4.73 -21.57 31.23
CA GLN A 12 4.45 -20.16 31.48
C GLN A 12 3.20 -19.70 30.73
N ARG A 13 2.91 -20.28 29.56
CA ARG A 13 1.72 -19.93 28.76
C ARG A 13 0.42 -20.25 29.48
N ASP A 14 0.37 -21.37 30.20
CA ASP A 14 -0.83 -21.74 30.95
C ASP A 14 -1.04 -20.83 32.17
N THR A 15 0.04 -20.47 32.86
CA THR A 15 0.02 -19.49 33.96
C THR A 15 -0.47 -18.13 33.47
N LEU A 16 0.12 -17.63 32.38
CA LEU A 16 -0.29 -16.37 31.75
C LEU A 16 -1.75 -16.40 31.28
N MET A 17 -2.22 -17.53 30.75
CA MET A 17 -3.62 -17.70 30.36
C MET A 17 -4.55 -17.54 31.57
N GLN A 18 -4.23 -18.14 32.71
CA GLN A 18 -5.02 -18.01 33.93
C GLN A 18 -5.02 -16.59 34.47
N GLU A 19 -3.85 -15.95 34.57
CA GLU A 19 -3.71 -14.56 35.03
C GLU A 19 -4.50 -13.59 34.14
N LEU A 20 -4.40 -13.74 32.82
CA LEU A 20 -5.13 -12.91 31.87
C LEU A 20 -6.65 -13.12 31.97
N CYS A 21 -7.09 -14.36 32.17
CA CYS A 21 -8.50 -14.68 32.34
C CYS A 21 -9.06 -14.03 33.61
N ALA A 22 -8.31 -14.09 34.72
CA ALA A 22 -8.67 -13.46 35.98
C ALA A 22 -8.70 -11.93 35.88
N ALA A 23 -7.69 -11.31 35.25
CA ALA A 23 -7.59 -9.85 35.16
C ALA A 23 -8.63 -9.23 34.22
N LEU A 24 -9.08 -9.97 33.21
CA LEU A 24 -9.96 -9.46 32.15
C LEU A 24 -11.39 -10.00 32.25
N ASP A 25 -11.73 -10.76 33.29
CA ASP A 25 -12.99 -11.50 33.41
C ASP A 25 -13.32 -12.30 32.13
N ALA A 26 -12.31 -12.99 31.61
CA ALA A 26 -12.39 -13.77 30.38
C ALA A 26 -12.32 -15.28 30.68
N ALA A 27 -12.91 -16.10 29.81
CA ALA A 27 -12.83 -17.54 29.86
C ALA A 27 -11.70 -18.07 28.97
N PRO A 28 -10.89 -19.03 29.43
CA PRO A 28 -9.89 -19.69 28.59
C PRO A 28 -10.58 -20.61 27.58
N VAL A 29 -10.11 -20.62 26.33
CA VAL A 29 -10.65 -21.51 25.28
C VAL A 29 -9.62 -22.53 24.85
N GLN A 30 -8.45 -22.07 24.38
CA GLN A 30 -7.37 -22.95 23.93
C GLN A 30 -6.06 -22.18 23.80
N HIS A 31 -4.92 -22.84 23.97
CA HIS A 31 -3.63 -22.36 23.49
C HIS A 31 -3.17 -23.18 22.29
N ILE A 32 -2.66 -22.54 21.24
CA ILE A 32 -2.10 -23.20 20.05
C ILE A 32 -0.71 -22.66 19.84
N GLY A 33 0.31 -23.43 20.23
CA GLY A 33 1.68 -22.95 20.23
C GLY A 33 1.79 -21.65 21.03
N ASN A 34 2.16 -20.56 20.39
CA ASN A 34 2.34 -19.25 21.01
C ASN A 34 1.09 -18.35 21.02
N ILE A 35 -0.06 -18.88 20.61
CA ILE A 35 -1.32 -18.14 20.57
C ILE A 35 -2.22 -18.61 21.72
N LEU A 36 -2.67 -17.67 22.55
CA LEU A 36 -3.69 -17.88 23.57
C LEU A 36 -5.04 -17.40 23.03
N VAL A 37 -6.04 -18.27 23.05
CA VAL A 37 -7.42 -17.97 22.66
C VAL A 37 -8.27 -17.87 23.92
N VAL A 38 -8.87 -16.69 24.13
CA VAL A 38 -9.75 -16.40 25.26
C VAL A 38 -11.07 -15.82 24.77
N TRP A 39 -12.16 -16.12 25.46
CA TRP A 39 -13.50 -15.62 25.19
C TRP A 39 -13.91 -14.65 26.30
N ARG A 40 -14.60 -13.57 25.93
CA ARG A 40 -15.16 -12.64 26.92
C ARG A 40 -16.54 -12.17 26.46
N GLN A 41 -17.49 -12.11 27.39
CA GLN A 41 -18.77 -11.47 27.14
C GLN A 41 -18.55 -9.97 26.85
N ARG A 42 -19.22 -9.46 25.82
CA ARG A 42 -19.11 -8.05 25.44
C ARG A 42 -19.86 -7.22 26.49
N ARG A 43 -19.14 -6.39 27.25
CA ARG A 43 -19.75 -5.36 28.10
C ARG A 43 -20.54 -4.42 27.18
N GLU A 44 -21.79 -4.12 27.52
CA GLU A 44 -22.76 -3.50 26.61
C GLU A 44 -22.43 -2.05 26.17
N GLU A 45 -21.31 -1.49 26.61
CA GLU A 45 -20.86 -0.17 26.20
C GLU A 45 -19.57 -0.28 25.36
N ALA A 46 -19.61 0.36 24.18
CA ALA A 46 -18.57 0.45 23.15
C ALA A 46 -18.42 -0.75 22.19
N LYS A 47 -19.41 -0.89 21.30
CA LYS A 47 -19.16 -1.28 19.90
C LYS A 47 -18.38 -0.12 19.24
N PRO A 48 -17.25 -0.39 18.60
CA PRO A 48 -17.28 -0.79 17.20
C PRO A 48 -16.78 -2.24 17.13
N ALA A 49 -17.62 -3.23 16.81
CA ALA A 49 -17.73 -3.64 15.42
C ALA A 49 -16.66 -3.00 14.53
N VAL A 50 -15.43 -3.50 14.66
CA VAL A 50 -14.67 -3.80 13.45
C VAL A 50 -15.52 -4.76 12.64
N SER A 51 -16.40 -4.16 11.84
CA SER A 51 -16.79 -4.66 10.55
C SER A 51 -15.63 -5.46 9.98
N ALA A 52 -15.93 -6.66 9.52
CA ALA A 52 -15.15 -7.32 8.50
C ALA A 52 -15.23 -6.46 7.21
N GLU A 53 -14.76 -5.21 7.27
CA GLU A 53 -14.37 -4.50 6.08
C GLU A 53 -13.13 -5.23 5.61
N LYS A 54 -13.35 -6.00 4.53
CA LYS A 54 -12.33 -6.28 3.54
C LYS A 54 -11.67 -4.95 3.18
N LYS A 55 -10.68 -4.52 3.96
CA LYS A 55 -9.73 -3.50 3.52
C LYS A 55 -9.17 -4.07 2.23
N PRO A 56 -9.37 -3.44 1.06
CA PRO A 56 -8.60 -3.82 -0.10
C PRO A 56 -7.16 -3.67 0.34
N VAL A 57 -6.44 -4.79 0.34
CA VAL A 57 -5.02 -4.84 0.65
C VAL A 57 -4.40 -3.73 -0.18
N ARG A 58 -3.93 -2.66 0.48
CA ARG A 58 -3.17 -1.61 -0.16
C ARG A 58 -2.11 -2.31 -0.98
N ALA A 59 -2.07 -1.97 -2.28
CA ALA A 59 -1.26 -2.56 -3.31
C ALA A 59 -0.01 -3.24 -2.74
N ALA A 60 -0.05 -4.57 -2.64
CA ALA A 60 1.16 -5.34 -2.50
C ALA A 60 2.02 -4.95 -3.70
N THR A 61 3.14 -4.28 -3.45
CA THR A 61 4.23 -4.15 -4.42
C THR A 61 4.55 -5.55 -4.87
N ALA A 62 4.02 -5.91 -6.03
CA ALA A 62 3.87 -7.28 -6.41
C ALA A 62 5.25 -7.83 -6.79
N LYS A 63 5.75 -8.76 -5.98
CA LYS A 63 7.00 -9.50 -6.22
C LYS A 63 6.80 -10.66 -7.21
N SER A 64 5.85 -10.53 -8.15
CA SER A 64 5.63 -11.53 -9.18
C SER A 64 5.80 -10.92 -10.58
N ALA A 65 6.47 -11.66 -11.45
CA ALA A 65 6.71 -11.26 -12.84
C ALA A 65 5.40 -10.95 -13.58
N ALA A 66 4.34 -11.72 -13.32
CA ALA A 66 3.03 -11.51 -13.92
C ALA A 66 2.41 -10.16 -13.54
N ALA A 67 2.54 -9.73 -12.28
CA ALA A 67 2.00 -8.46 -11.82
C ALA A 67 2.83 -7.27 -12.31
N PHE A 68 4.15 -7.40 -12.41
CA PHE A 68 5.02 -6.40 -13.05
C PHE A 68 4.66 -6.22 -14.53
N ALA A 69 4.48 -7.33 -15.27
CA ALA A 69 4.07 -7.30 -16.68
C ALA A 69 2.69 -6.66 -16.86
N ALA A 70 1.73 -6.96 -15.98
CA ALA A 70 0.41 -6.35 -16.01
C ALA A 70 0.46 -4.83 -15.72
N ALA A 71 1.28 -4.39 -14.76
CA ALA A 71 1.46 -2.98 -14.46
C ALA A 71 2.14 -2.22 -15.62
N ALA A 72 3.18 -2.80 -16.23
CA ALA A 72 3.87 -2.23 -17.38
C ALA A 72 2.94 -2.06 -18.58
N ARG A 73 2.11 -3.05 -18.89
CA ARG A 73 1.11 -2.98 -19.98
C ARG A 73 0.08 -1.86 -19.75
N ARG A 74 -0.44 -1.73 -18.53
CA ARG A 74 -1.37 -0.64 -18.17
C ARG A 74 -0.72 0.73 -18.32
N ALA A 75 0.53 0.88 -17.90
CA ALA A 75 1.28 2.14 -18.04
C ALA A 75 1.56 2.48 -19.51
N ALA A 76 1.88 1.49 -20.35
CA ALA A 76 2.09 1.70 -21.78
C ALA A 76 0.81 2.16 -22.50
N LEU A 77 -0.33 1.54 -22.21
CA LEU A 77 -1.63 1.95 -22.75
C LEU A 77 -2.04 3.36 -22.26
N ALA A 78 -1.75 3.70 -21.01
CA ALA A 78 -1.99 5.04 -20.48
C ALA A 78 -1.15 6.11 -21.18
N LYS A 79 0.14 5.83 -21.47
CA LYS A 79 0.99 6.73 -22.25
C LYS A 79 0.55 6.84 -23.70
N ALA A 80 0.20 5.73 -24.36
CA ALA A 80 -0.29 5.74 -25.75
C ALA A 80 -1.61 6.51 -25.91
N SER A 81 -2.51 6.39 -24.93
CA SER A 81 -3.76 7.16 -24.92
C SER A 81 -3.53 8.64 -24.59
N ALA A 82 -2.57 8.97 -23.73
CA ALA A 82 -2.15 10.35 -23.49
C ALA A 82 -1.47 10.99 -24.71
N GLU A 83 -0.66 10.23 -25.46
CA GLU A 83 -0.04 10.65 -26.73
C GLU A 83 -1.10 10.87 -27.81
N THR A 84 -2.09 9.97 -27.93
CA THR A 84 -3.22 10.13 -28.87
C THR A 84 -4.09 11.35 -28.54
N ARG A 85 -4.27 11.65 -27.24
CA ARG A 85 -4.95 12.87 -26.78
C ARG A 85 -4.11 14.13 -26.99
N ARG A 86 -2.79 13.98 -27.17
CA ARG A 86 -1.87 15.08 -27.48
C ARG A 86 -1.78 15.23 -28.99
N SER A 87 -2.77 15.91 -29.58
CA SER A 87 -2.68 16.35 -30.98
C SER A 87 -1.33 17.05 -31.24
N PRO A 88 -0.73 16.92 -32.44
CA PRO A 88 0.60 17.43 -32.76
C PRO A 88 0.59 18.96 -32.92
N ALA A 89 0.28 19.68 -31.84
CA ALA A 89 0.37 21.13 -31.80
C ALA A 89 1.76 21.55 -31.33
N ARG A 90 2.80 21.25 -32.13
CA ARG A 90 4.02 22.05 -32.34
C ARG A 90 4.97 21.35 -33.31
N SER A 91 4.68 21.40 -34.61
CA SER A 91 5.79 21.34 -35.59
C SER A 91 6.69 22.55 -35.31
N PRO A 92 7.99 22.40 -34.98
CA PRO A 92 8.87 23.55 -35.00
C PRO A 92 8.92 24.03 -36.46
N ALA A 93 8.34 25.20 -36.72
CA ALA A 93 8.35 25.80 -38.05
C ALA A 93 9.78 25.82 -38.60
N PRO A 94 10.03 25.40 -39.86
CA PRO A 94 11.33 25.60 -40.47
C PRO A 94 11.48 27.11 -40.70
N ARG A 95 12.28 27.78 -39.86
CA ARG A 95 12.68 29.17 -40.13
C ARG A 95 13.64 29.18 -41.32
N GLY A 96 13.05 29.18 -42.51
CA GLY A 96 13.74 29.44 -43.75
C GLY A 96 14.10 30.91 -43.90
N ARG A 97 15.41 31.15 -44.00
CA ARG A 97 16.08 32.01 -45.00
C ARG A 97 15.82 33.53 -44.97
N GLY A 98 16.84 34.28 -44.57
CA GLY A 98 17.02 35.70 -44.91
C GLY A 98 18.51 36.03 -44.92
N ASN A 99 19.08 36.13 -46.13
CA ASN A 99 20.50 36.42 -46.40
C ASN A 99 20.64 37.89 -46.83
N GLY A 100 21.63 38.60 -46.26
CA GLY A 100 22.24 39.84 -46.79
C GLY A 100 21.77 41.18 -46.21
N PRO A 101 22.58 42.27 -46.32
CA PRO A 101 23.97 42.41 -45.87
C PRO A 101 24.12 43.65 -44.95
N ASN A 102 24.87 43.56 -43.84
CA ASN A 102 25.18 44.76 -43.05
C ASN A 102 26.46 45.42 -43.56
N SER A 103 26.30 46.55 -44.22
CA SER A 103 27.37 47.45 -44.63
C SER A 103 27.56 48.52 -43.55
N GLY A 104 28.83 48.76 -43.18
CA GLY A 104 29.26 50.01 -42.54
C GLY A 104 29.36 50.01 -41.01
N SER A 105 30.55 49.71 -40.49
CA SER A 105 31.05 50.39 -39.28
C SER A 105 32.38 51.09 -39.61
N ARG A 106 32.34 52.42 -39.51
CA ARG A 106 33.50 53.31 -39.55
C ARG A 106 34.12 53.38 -38.15
N GLY A 107 35.45 53.41 -38.09
CA GLY A 107 36.20 54.18 -37.10
C GLY A 107 36.83 53.42 -35.93
N ARG A 108 38.13 53.17 -36.00
CA ARG A 108 39.17 54.01 -35.37
C ARG A 108 40.53 53.75 -36.01
#